data_AF-A0AAV5D459-F1
#
_entry.id   AF-A0AAV5D459-F1
#
_cell.length_a   1.000
_cell.length_b   1.000
_cell.length_c   1.000
_cell.angle_alpha   90.00
_cell.angle_beta   90.00
_cell.angle_gamma   90.00
#
_symmetry.space_group_name_H-M   'P 1'
#
loop_
_entity.id
_entity.type
_entity.pdbx_description
1 polymer ?
#
loop_
_entity_poly.entity_id
_entity_poly.type
_entity_poly.pdbx_seq_one_letter_code
_entity_poly.pdbx_strand_id
1 'polypeptide(L)' 'MDDLKVAPMSTISGITLLNTFGITDIGMLQEKTVQLGYAEGLEILRVSLQSKTVLSDVFLGNKKQKV' A
#
# COMPACT_ATOMS: atom_id res chain seq x y z
N MET A 1 10.55 -6.33 2.01
CA MET A 1 9.35 -7.12 2.34
C MET A 1 8.27 -6.11 2.64
N ASP A 2 7.16 -6.16 1.93
CA ASP A 2 6.09 -5.16 2.10
C ASP A 2 5.27 -5.50 3.33
N ASP A 3 4.95 -4.50 4.16
CA ASP A 3 4.06 -4.64 5.30
C ASP A 3 2.63 -4.28 4.86
N LEU A 4 1.92 -5.26 4.28
CA LEU A 4 0.54 -5.08 3.83
C LEU A 4 -0.43 -5.30 4.99
N LYS A 5 -1.03 -4.23 5.51
CA LYS A 5 -2.07 -4.27 6.54
C LYS A 5 -3.36 -3.61 6.04
N VAL A 6 -4.46 -4.35 6.11
CA VAL A 6 -5.81 -3.83 5.78
C VAL A 6 -6.53 -3.47 7.06
N ALA A 7 -6.95 -2.22 7.18
CA ALA A 7 -7.72 -1.71 8.31
C ALA A 7 -8.77 -0.70 7.81
N PRO A 8 -9.91 -0.56 8.52
CA PRO A 8 -10.89 0.46 8.19
C PRO A 8 -10.25 1.86 8.29
N MET A 9 -10.45 2.68 7.26
CA MET A 9 -9.84 4.00 7.16
C MET A 9 -10.47 4.96 8.18
N SER A 10 -9.65 5.42 9.12
CA SER A 10 -9.97 6.54 10.01
C SER A 10 -8.73 7.42 10.09
N THR A 11 -8.90 8.73 9.91
CA THR A 11 -7.80 9.71 9.95
C THR A 11 -6.97 9.58 11.23
N ILE A 12 -7.65 9.38 12.38
CA ILE A 12 -7.01 9.20 13.69
C ILE A 12 -6.21 7.89 13.74
N SER A 13 -6.78 6.81 13.19
CA SER A 13 -6.11 5.49 13.15
C SER A 13 -4.89 5.49 12.22
N GLY A 14 -4.98 6.18 11.08
CA GLY A 14 -3.85 6.41 10.19
C GLY A 14 -2.71 7.17 10.85
N ILE A 15 -3.00 8.30 11.53
CA ILE A 15 -1.99 9.09 12.25
C ILE A 15 -1.34 8.27 13.38
N THR A 16 -2.13 7.49 14.12
CA THR A 16 -1.62 6.64 15.21
C THR A 16 -0.67 5.56 14.69
N LEU A 17 -0.99 4.99 13.52
CA LEU A 17 -0.13 4.01 12.85
C LEU A 17 1.21 4.64 12.42
N LEU A 18 1.19 5.84 11.83
CA LEU A 18 2.40 6.58 11.46
C LEU A 18 3.30 6.86 12.67
N ASN A 19 2.69 7.26 13.79
CA ASN A 19 3.41 7.46 15.05
C ASN A 19 4.02 6.15 15.58
N THR A 20 3.34 5.01 15.42
CA THR A 20 3.86 3.68 15.81
C THR A 20 5.06 3.26 14.95
N PHE A 21 5.13 3.71 13.70
CA PHE A 21 6.29 3.53 12.82
C PHE A 21 7.45 4.51 13.12
N GLY A 22 7.32 5.36 14.14
CA GLY A 22 8.35 6.33 14.55
C GLY A 22 8.36 7.60 13.71
N ILE A 23 7.31 7.85 12.92
CA ILE A 23 7.18 9.08 12.13
C ILE A 23 6.56 10.16 13.02
N THR A 24 7.40 11.10 13.46
CA THR A 24 7.01 12.27 14.25
C THR A 24 6.65 13.48 13.40
N ASP A 25 7.25 13.61 12.20
CA ASP A 25 6.94 14.68 11.27
C ASP A 25 6.19 14.15 10.04
N ILE A 26 4.87 14.37 10.04
CA ILE A 26 3.95 13.95 8.97
C ILE A 26 4.14 14.84 7.73
N GLY A 27 4.70 16.04 7.88
CA GLY A 27 4.94 16.98 6.77
C GLY A 27 5.96 16.48 5.75
N MET A 28 6.80 15.53 6.13
CA MET A 28 7.78 14.88 5.24
C MET A 28 7.18 13.73 4.42
N LEU A 29 5.96 13.29 4.71
CA LEU A 29 5.32 12.16 4.05
C LEU A 29 4.66 12.60 2.74
N GLN A 30 4.87 11.81 1.69
CA GLN A 30 4.14 11.96 0.44
C GLN A 30 2.87 11.12 0.49
N GLU A 31 1.71 11.78 0.45
CA GLU A 31 0.43 11.10 0.27
C GLU A 31 0.32 10.56 -1.16
N LYS A 32 -0.06 9.29 -1.29
CA LYS A 32 -0.39 8.67 -2.58
C LYS A 32 -1.71 7.93 -2.47
N THR A 33 -2.74 8.51 -3.06
CA THR A 33 -4.06 7.87 -3.16
C THR A 33 -4.08 6.95 -4.39
N VAL A 34 -4.36 5.68 -4.16
CA VAL A 34 -4.59 4.68 -5.22
C VAL A 34 -6.05 4.27 -5.21
N GLN A 35 -6.65 4.21 -6.39
CA GLN A 35 -8.00 3.66 -6.54
C GLN A 35 -7.88 2.14 -6.54
N LEU A 36 -8.64 1.49 -5.67
CA LEU A 36 -8.67 0.03 -5.56
C LEU A 36 -10.00 -0.47 -6.15
N GLY A 37 -9.95 -0.91 -7.40
CA GLY A 37 -11.06 -1.60 -8.05
C GLY A 37 -11.10 -3.10 -7.74
N TYR A 38 -12.08 -3.80 -8.32
CA TYR A 38 -12.23 -5.26 -8.17
C TYR A 38 -11.03 -6.03 -8.73
N ALA A 39 -10.52 -5.59 -9.89
CA ALA A 39 -9.38 -6.22 -10.55
C ALA A 39 -8.10 -6.08 -9.71
N GLU A 40 -7.83 -4.87 -9.22
CA GLU A 40 -6.69 -4.60 -8.35
C GLU A 40 -6.80 -5.33 -7.01
N GLY A 41 -7.99 -5.42 -6.42
CA GLY A 41 -8.24 -6.21 -5.20
C GLY A 41 -7.95 -7.70 -5.38
N LEU A 42 -8.34 -8.28 -6.53
CA LEU A 42 -8.05 -9.66 -6.87
C LEU A 42 -6.54 -9.87 -7.14
N GLU A 43 -5.87 -8.90 -7.76
CA GLU A 43 -4.43 -8.91 -8.01
C GLU A 43 -3.65 -8.88 -6.68
N ILE A 44 -4.01 -7.99 -5.74
CA ILE A 44 -3.44 -7.96 -4.38
C ILE A 44 -3.60 -9.31 -3.69
N LEU A 45 -4.78 -9.91 -3.73
CA LEU A 45 -5.02 -11.22 -3.11
C LEU A 45 -4.15 -12.30 -3.74
N ARG A 46 -4.08 -12.34 -5.08
CA ARG A 46 -3.26 -13.32 -5.80
C ARG A 46 -1.78 -13.17 -5.43
N VAL A 47 -1.25 -11.95 -5.45
CA VAL A 47 0.17 -11.69 -5.16
C VAL A 47 0.45 -11.94 -3.68
N SER A 48 -0.48 -11.68 -2.76
CA SER A 48 -0.33 -12.00 -1.33
C SER A 48 -0.11 -13.48 -1.04
N LEU A 49 -0.63 -14.36 -1.90
CA LEU A 49 -0.45 -15.81 -1.79
C LEU A 49 0.85 -16.31 -2.44
N GLN A 50 1.48 -15.50 -3.29
CA GLN A 50 2.63 -15.90 -4.11
C GLN A 50 3.93 -15.19 -3.73
N SER A 51 3.85 -13.99 -3.17
CA SER A 51 4.99 -13.12 -2.92
C SER A 51 4.86 -12.38 -1.58
N LYS A 52 6.01 -11.97 -1.06
CA LYS A 52 6.14 -11.15 0.16
C LYS A 52 6.28 -9.65 -0.16
N THR A 53 6.15 -9.26 -1.44
CA THR A 53 6.29 -7.89 -1.92
C THR A 53 5.04 -7.42 -2.66
N VAL A 54 3.88 -7.58 -2.01
CA VAL A 54 2.56 -7.39 -2.64
C VAL A 54 2.35 -5.96 -3.11
N LEU A 55 2.66 -4.99 -2.25
CA LEU A 55 2.47 -3.57 -2.57
C LEU A 55 3.42 -3.13 -3.67
N SER A 56 4.66 -3.62 -3.64
CA SER A 56 5.64 -3.34 -4.66
C SER A 56 5.27 -3.97 -5.99
N ASP A 57 4.77 -5.20 -6.03
CA ASP A 57 4.44 -5.89 -7.29
C ASP A 57 3.17 -5.33 -7.96
N VAL A 58 2.15 -4.99 -7.17
CA VAL A 58 0.87 -4.47 -7.67
C VAL A 58 0.94 -2.98 -8.01
N PHE A 59 1.59 -2.16 -7.17
CA PHE A 59 1.55 -0.70 -7.29
C PHE A 59 2.86 -0.05 -7.77
N LEU A 60 4.01 -0.73 -7.62
CA LEU A 60 5.32 -0.26 -8.10
C LEU A 60 5.90 -1.16 -9.21
N GLY A 61 5.26 -2.29 -9.50
CA GLY A 61 5.78 -3.32 -10.39
C GLY A 61 5.94 -2.75 -11.78
N ASN A 62 7.14 -2.95 -12.35
CA ASN A 62 7.51 -2.53 -13.70
C ASN A 62 6.62 -3.20 -14.76
N LYS A 63 5.37 -2.78 -14.91
CA LYS A 63 4.62 -2.98 -16.14
C LYS A 63 5.40 -2.21 -17.20
N LYS A 64 6.22 -2.94 -17.97
CA LYS A 64 6.85 -2.40 -19.17
C LYS A 64 5.73 -1.72 -19.95
N GLN A 65 5.84 -0.40 -20.12
CA GLN A 65 4.95 0.34 -20.98
C GLN A 65 4.97 -0.39 -22.33
N LYS A 66 3.85 -1.01 -22.70
CA LYS A 66 3.67 -1.45 -24.07
C LYS A 66 3.48 -0.16 -24.87
N VAL A 67 4.58 0.23 -25.53
CA VAL A 67 4.62 1.19 -26.63
C VAL A 67 3.74 0.70 -27.76
#